data_AF-K7MUB5-F1
#
_entry.id   AF-K7MUB5-F1
#
_cell.length_a   1.000
_cell.length_b   1.000
_cell.length_c   1.000
_cell.angle_alpha   90.00
_cell.angle_beta   90.00
_cell.angle_gamma   90.00
#
_symmetry.space_group_name_H-M   'P 1'
#
loop_
_entity.id
_entity.type
_entity.pdbx_description
1 polymer ?
#
loop_
_entity_poly.entity_id
_entity_poly.type
_entity_poly.pdbx_seq_one_letter_code
_entity_poly.pdbx_strand_id
1 'polypeptide(L)'
;MNFHSFSCQVRPVVETGYENVLLVRLLLESRTPTIRKSSVAEGLTVEGILENWSKLKPIIMEEWDEKRDDLIDLFGKVRDEWLEQDFATWIGANRLYPGVSDALKFASSRVYIVTTKQSRFADALLRELAGVTIPPERIYGLGTGPKVEVLKQLQKKPEHQGLTLHFVEDRLATLKNVIKEPELDQWNLYLGNWGYNTQKEREEAAAIPRIHVLELSNFSKKLK
;
A
#
# COMPACT_ATOMS: atom_id res chain seq x y z
N MET A 1 7.16 23.47 -5.68
CA MET A 1 7.04 22.20 -4.93
C MET A 1 8.07 21.20 -5.44
N ASN A 2 8.88 20.57 -4.56
CA ASN A 2 9.85 19.54 -4.96
C ASN A 2 9.13 18.34 -5.64
N PHE A 3 9.74 17.71 -6.65
CA PHE A 3 9.16 16.58 -7.39
C PHE A 3 8.82 15.42 -6.46
N HIS A 4 9.71 15.14 -5.50
CA HIS A 4 9.49 14.12 -4.48
C HIS A 4 8.24 14.40 -3.63
N SER A 5 8.06 15.64 -3.17
CA SER A 5 6.88 16.03 -2.38
C SER A 5 5.58 15.89 -3.16
N PHE A 6 5.59 16.23 -4.44
CA PHE A 6 4.41 16.14 -5.31
C PHE A 6 4.04 14.68 -5.59
N SER A 7 5.03 13.84 -5.92
CA SER A 7 4.83 12.40 -6.13
C SER A 7 4.26 11.69 -4.89
N CYS A 8 4.75 12.02 -3.69
CA CYS A 8 4.22 11.44 -2.45
C CYS A 8 2.75 11.81 -2.20
N GLN A 9 2.32 13.02 -2.55
CA GLN A 9 0.94 13.47 -2.33
C GLN A 9 -0.07 12.80 -3.25
N VAL A 10 0.32 12.47 -4.49
CA VAL A 10 -0.56 11.80 -5.46
C VAL A 10 -0.47 10.27 -5.38
N ARG A 11 0.48 9.71 -4.63
CA ARG A 11 0.63 8.25 -4.47
C ARG A 11 -0.64 7.50 -4.01
N PRO A 12 -1.56 8.07 -3.21
CA PRO A 12 -2.80 7.39 -2.83
C PRO A 12 -3.66 6.90 -4.00
N VAL A 13 -3.60 7.52 -5.18
CA VAL A 13 -4.40 7.08 -6.34
C VAL A 13 -3.91 5.78 -6.97
N VAL A 14 -2.66 5.39 -6.72
CA VAL A 14 -2.05 4.25 -7.38
C VAL A 14 -2.48 2.95 -6.72
N GLU A 15 -3.25 2.16 -7.45
CA GLU A 15 -3.82 0.90 -6.98
C GLU A 15 -2.86 -0.27 -7.20
N THR A 16 -2.20 -0.29 -8.36
CA THR A 16 -1.34 -1.37 -8.85
C THR A 16 0.09 -0.88 -9.11
N GLY A 17 1.07 -1.79 -9.20
CA GLY A 17 2.49 -1.44 -9.30
C GLY A 17 2.84 -0.57 -10.52
N TYR A 18 2.39 -0.97 -11.70
CA TYR A 18 2.73 -0.33 -12.98
C TYR A 18 2.22 1.11 -13.10
N GLU A 19 1.12 1.44 -12.41
CA GLU A 19 0.56 2.80 -12.40
C GLU A 19 1.53 3.83 -11.84
N ASN A 20 2.53 3.44 -11.03
CA ASN A 20 3.59 4.35 -10.61
C ASN A 20 4.42 4.87 -11.80
N VAL A 21 4.65 4.03 -12.82
CA VAL A 21 5.40 4.43 -14.03
C VAL A 21 4.61 5.49 -14.80
N LEU A 22 3.31 5.26 -14.97
CA LEU A 22 2.42 6.21 -15.63
C LEU A 22 2.35 7.54 -14.88
N LEU A 23 2.16 7.46 -13.56
CA LEU A 23 2.08 8.63 -12.70
C LEU A 23 3.37 9.44 -12.78
N VAL A 24 4.54 8.82 -12.58
CA VAL A 24 5.84 9.51 -12.63
C VAL A 24 6.05 10.20 -13.98
N ARG A 25 5.76 9.53 -15.10
CA ARG A 25 5.85 10.14 -16.43
C ARG A 25 4.92 11.34 -16.58
N LEU A 26 3.66 11.23 -16.13
CA LEU A 26 2.71 12.34 -16.19
C LEU A 26 3.19 13.55 -15.36
N LEU A 27 3.75 13.32 -14.17
CA LEU A 27 4.32 14.38 -13.34
C LEU A 27 5.56 15.02 -13.97
N LEU A 28 6.33 14.29 -14.77
CA LEU A 28 7.47 14.83 -15.52
C LEU A 28 7.00 15.70 -16.69
N GLU A 29 6.01 15.23 -17.45
CA GLU A 29 5.40 15.98 -18.57
C GLU A 29 4.70 17.27 -18.12
N SER A 30 4.08 17.27 -16.93
CA SER A 30 3.43 18.49 -16.38
C SER A 30 4.44 19.57 -16.01
N ARG A 31 5.66 19.19 -15.63
CA ARG A 31 6.74 20.12 -15.25
C ARG A 31 7.66 20.50 -16.39
N THR A 32 7.71 19.67 -17.43
CA THR A 32 8.69 19.79 -18.51
C THR A 32 7.95 19.85 -19.84
N PRO A 33 7.58 21.06 -20.31
CA PRO A 33 6.79 21.23 -21.52
C PRO A 33 7.43 20.61 -22.76
N THR A 34 8.76 20.49 -22.81
CA THR A 34 9.50 19.96 -23.97
C THR A 34 9.35 18.45 -24.18
N ILE A 35 8.98 17.68 -23.16
CA ILE A 35 8.74 16.23 -23.26
C ILE A 35 7.25 15.88 -23.22
N ARG A 36 6.38 16.90 -23.10
CA ARG A 36 4.94 16.73 -22.99
C ARG A 36 4.40 16.05 -24.24
N LYS A 37 3.73 14.92 -24.07
CA LYS A 37 2.98 14.22 -25.11
C LYS A 37 1.50 14.18 -24.79
N SER A 38 1.18 14.09 -23.50
CA SER A 38 -0.19 13.98 -23.05
C SER A 38 -0.94 15.31 -23.11
N SER A 39 -2.22 15.25 -23.49
CA SER A 39 -3.10 16.43 -23.50
C SER A 39 -3.47 16.90 -22.10
N VAL A 40 -3.39 16.00 -21.12
CA VAL A 40 -3.83 16.23 -19.73
C VAL A 40 -2.72 16.69 -18.78
N ALA A 41 -1.47 16.79 -19.24
CA ALA A 41 -0.35 17.24 -18.42
C ALA A 41 -0.38 18.75 -18.09
N GLU A 42 -1.02 19.57 -18.93
CA GLU A 42 -1.06 21.02 -18.73
C GLU A 42 -1.98 21.41 -17.57
N GLY A 43 -1.49 22.26 -16.67
CA GLY A 43 -2.28 22.76 -15.54
C GLY A 43 -2.64 21.71 -14.49
N LEU A 44 -2.05 20.51 -14.55
CA LEU A 44 -2.40 19.39 -13.68
C LEU A 44 -2.01 19.66 -12.22
N THR A 45 -2.99 19.63 -11.32
CA THR A 45 -2.81 19.82 -9.87
C THR A 45 -2.80 18.49 -9.11
N VAL A 46 -2.39 18.52 -7.83
CA VAL A 46 -2.47 17.32 -6.95
C VAL A 46 -3.91 16.84 -6.87
N GLU A 47 -4.83 17.76 -6.58
CA GLU A 47 -6.25 17.51 -6.38
C GLU A 47 -6.87 16.95 -7.66
N GLY A 48 -6.52 17.53 -8.82
CA GLY A 48 -6.98 17.05 -10.12
C GLY A 48 -6.60 15.60 -10.38
N ILE A 49 -5.38 15.18 -10.01
CA ILE A 49 -4.93 13.78 -10.10
C ILE A 49 -5.69 12.92 -9.09
N LEU A 50 -5.75 13.34 -7.82
CA LEU A 50 -6.38 12.59 -6.74
C LEU A 50 -7.84 12.25 -7.05
N GLU A 51 -8.57 13.18 -7.67
CA GLU A 51 -10.00 13.02 -7.96
C GLU A 51 -10.28 12.34 -9.30
N ASN A 52 -9.37 12.44 -10.28
CA ASN A 52 -9.64 12.02 -11.66
C ASN A 52 -8.68 10.95 -12.20
N TRP A 53 -7.84 10.32 -11.37
CA TRP A 53 -6.88 9.32 -11.83
C TRP A 53 -7.48 8.21 -12.72
N SER A 54 -8.67 7.72 -12.37
CA SER A 54 -9.38 6.69 -13.15
C SER A 54 -9.79 7.16 -14.55
N LYS A 55 -9.97 8.46 -14.76
CA LYS A 55 -10.27 9.10 -16.05
C LYS A 55 -9.00 9.50 -16.80
N LEU A 56 -7.96 9.92 -16.09
CA LEU A 56 -6.68 10.31 -16.67
C LEU A 56 -5.92 9.10 -17.23
N LYS A 57 -5.95 7.96 -16.53
CA LYS A 57 -5.20 6.76 -16.89
C LYS A 57 -5.50 6.24 -18.30
N PRO A 58 -6.77 6.07 -18.72
CA PRO A 58 -7.07 5.65 -20.10
C PRO A 58 -6.54 6.62 -21.15
N ILE A 59 -6.66 7.94 -20.92
CA ILE A 59 -6.20 8.97 -21.86
C ILE A 59 -4.69 8.88 -22.07
N ILE A 60 -3.91 8.88 -20.97
CA ILE A 60 -2.44 8.84 -21.09
C ILE A 60 -1.95 7.50 -21.66
N MET A 61 -2.64 6.39 -21.38
CA MET A 61 -2.28 5.10 -21.96
C MET A 61 -2.49 5.08 -23.47
N GLU A 62 -3.59 5.65 -23.96
CA GLU A 62 -3.86 5.78 -25.39
C GLU A 62 -2.88 6.73 -26.06
N GLU A 63 -2.67 7.93 -25.51
CA GLU A 63 -1.77 8.95 -26.07
C GLU A 63 -0.30 8.52 -26.07
N TRP A 64 0.08 7.62 -25.17
CA TRP A 64 1.44 7.09 -25.10
C TRP A 64 1.61 5.75 -25.82
N ASP A 65 0.55 5.19 -26.40
CA ASP A 65 0.51 3.86 -27.04
C ASP A 65 1.01 2.74 -26.11
N GLU A 66 0.61 2.81 -24.83
CA GLU A 66 1.05 1.87 -23.79
C GLU A 66 -0.03 0.80 -23.52
N LYS A 67 0.39 -0.47 -23.47
CA LYS A 67 -0.50 -1.59 -23.16
C LYS A 67 -0.39 -1.99 -21.71
N ARG A 68 -1.54 -2.23 -21.07
CA ARG A 68 -1.60 -2.59 -19.65
C ARG A 68 -0.77 -3.82 -19.32
N ASP A 69 -0.95 -4.90 -20.07
CA ASP A 69 -0.34 -6.19 -19.75
C ASP A 69 1.19 -6.13 -19.95
N ASP A 70 1.64 -5.49 -21.03
CA ASP A 70 3.07 -5.23 -21.28
C ASP A 70 3.73 -4.44 -20.13
N LEU A 71 3.05 -3.42 -19.61
CA LEU A 71 3.53 -2.64 -18.47
C LEU A 71 3.56 -3.44 -17.16
N ILE A 72 2.57 -4.30 -16.93
CA ILE A 72 2.55 -5.19 -15.76
C ILE A 72 3.73 -6.15 -15.82
N ASP A 73 3.94 -6.78 -16.97
CA ASP A 73 5.00 -7.77 -17.18
C ASP A 73 6.39 -7.12 -17.08
N LEU A 74 6.59 -5.97 -17.75
CA LEU A 74 7.83 -5.22 -17.68
C LEU A 74 8.14 -4.75 -16.25
N PHE A 75 7.14 -4.21 -15.54
CA PHE A 75 7.31 -3.74 -14.16
C PHE A 75 7.66 -4.89 -13.22
N GLY A 76 7.04 -6.07 -13.40
CA GLY A 76 7.37 -7.27 -12.65
C GLY A 76 8.81 -7.72 -12.93
N LYS A 77 9.13 -7.92 -14.21
CA LYS A 77 10.44 -8.42 -14.67
C LYS A 77 11.60 -7.55 -14.19
N VAL A 78 11.52 -6.22 -14.36
CA VAL A 78 12.60 -5.31 -13.93
C VAL A 78 12.83 -5.39 -12.41
N ARG A 79 11.77 -5.56 -11.61
CA ARG A 79 11.90 -5.69 -10.16
C ARG A 79 12.49 -7.03 -9.74
N ASP A 80 12.20 -8.08 -10.49
CA ASP A 80 12.74 -9.42 -10.27
C ASP A 80 14.24 -9.45 -10.61
N GLU A 81 14.59 -8.95 -11.79
CA GLU A 81 15.99 -8.82 -12.22
C GLU A 81 16.81 -7.96 -11.26
N TRP A 82 16.26 -6.84 -10.78
CA TRP A 82 16.95 -5.98 -9.81
C TRP A 82 17.17 -6.70 -8.46
N LEU A 83 16.16 -7.44 -7.98
CA LEU A 83 16.30 -8.23 -6.75
C LEU A 83 17.40 -9.29 -6.89
N GLU A 84 17.48 -9.95 -8.04
CA GLU A 84 18.45 -11.03 -8.31
C GLU A 84 19.87 -10.51 -8.54
N GLN A 85 20.03 -9.43 -9.28
CA GLN A 85 21.34 -8.91 -9.68
C GLN A 85 21.97 -8.00 -8.63
N ASP A 86 21.16 -7.21 -7.92
CA ASP A 86 21.65 -6.25 -6.93
C ASP A 86 20.66 -6.08 -5.76
N PHE A 87 20.60 -7.12 -4.95
CA PHE A 87 19.78 -7.16 -3.75
C PHE A 87 20.07 -6.00 -2.79
N ALA A 88 21.34 -5.57 -2.68
CA ALA A 88 21.74 -4.51 -1.75
C ALA A 88 21.13 -3.16 -2.15
N THR A 89 21.19 -2.78 -3.42
CA THR A 89 20.56 -1.53 -3.87
C THR A 89 19.04 -1.62 -3.90
N TRP A 90 18.48 -2.81 -4.19
CA TRP A 90 17.03 -3.04 -4.08
C TRP A 90 16.53 -2.82 -2.64
N ILE A 91 17.21 -3.38 -1.64
CA ILE A 91 16.89 -3.15 -0.22
C ILE A 91 17.09 -1.69 0.15
N GLY A 92 18.19 -1.06 -0.29
CA GLY A 92 18.50 0.35 -0.03
C GLY A 92 17.49 1.35 -0.60
N ALA A 93 16.73 0.96 -1.63
CA ALA A 93 15.65 1.77 -2.19
C ALA A 93 14.37 1.77 -1.34
N ASN A 94 14.27 0.89 -0.34
CA ASN A 94 13.12 0.76 0.53
C ASN A 94 13.38 1.38 1.91
N ARG A 95 12.32 1.84 2.57
CA ARG A 95 12.39 2.40 3.92
C ARG A 95 11.20 1.95 4.74
N LEU A 96 11.44 1.59 5.99
CA LEU A 96 10.38 1.42 6.97
C LEU A 96 10.03 2.75 7.61
N TYR A 97 8.75 2.90 7.98
CA TYR A 97 8.34 4.04 8.77
C TYR A 97 9.04 4.03 10.13
N PRO A 98 9.43 5.20 10.67
CA PRO A 98 10.08 5.29 11.98
C PRO A 98 9.29 4.57 13.07
N GLY A 99 10.00 3.79 13.90
CA GLY A 99 9.41 3.03 15.01
C GLY A 99 8.79 1.68 14.65
N VAL A 100 8.47 1.40 13.37
CA VAL A 100 7.83 0.14 12.96
C VAL A 100 8.72 -1.07 13.20
N SER A 101 10.02 -0.97 12.91
CA SER A 101 10.99 -2.05 13.17
C SER A 101 10.95 -2.49 14.63
N ASP A 102 11.08 -1.54 15.56
CA ASP A 102 11.05 -1.85 17.00
C ASP A 102 9.68 -2.35 17.45
N ALA A 103 8.61 -1.78 16.92
CA ALA A 103 7.25 -2.21 17.21
C ALA A 103 7.04 -3.68 16.83
N LEU A 104 7.56 -4.12 15.69
CA LEU A 104 7.49 -5.51 15.24
C LEU A 104 8.40 -6.44 16.06
N LYS A 105 9.62 -6.01 16.39
CA LYS A 105 10.57 -6.80 17.21
C LYS A 105 10.04 -7.09 18.60
N PHE A 106 9.45 -6.09 19.23
CA PHE A 106 8.98 -6.16 20.61
C PHE A 106 7.47 -6.39 20.69
N ALA A 107 6.85 -6.88 19.62
CA ALA A 107 5.42 -7.10 19.60
C ALA A 107 5.01 -8.15 20.64
N SER A 108 4.16 -7.77 21.59
CA SER A 108 3.57 -8.69 22.57
C SER A 108 2.47 -9.57 21.94
N SER A 109 1.89 -9.11 20.84
CA SER A 109 0.84 -9.80 20.10
C SER A 109 1.39 -10.63 18.94
N ARG A 110 0.67 -11.68 18.54
CA ARG A 110 1.02 -12.46 17.34
C ARG A 110 0.77 -11.64 16.07
N VAL A 111 1.83 -11.36 15.32
CA VAL A 111 1.77 -10.57 14.09
C VAL A 111 1.55 -11.45 12.86
N TYR A 112 0.67 -10.96 11.98
CA TYR A 112 0.40 -11.47 10.63
C TYR A 112 0.57 -10.35 9.62
N ILE A 113 1.03 -10.68 8.42
CA ILE A 113 1.18 -9.74 7.30
C ILE A 113 0.20 -10.15 6.21
N VAL A 114 -0.70 -9.25 5.84
CA VAL A 114 -1.66 -9.46 4.76
C VAL A 114 -1.45 -8.38 3.70
N THR A 115 -0.85 -8.75 2.57
CA THR A 115 -0.40 -7.83 1.53
C THR A 115 -0.75 -8.32 0.14
N THR A 116 -0.87 -7.40 -0.80
CA THR A 116 -1.01 -7.72 -2.25
C THR A 116 0.35 -7.84 -2.94
N LYS A 117 1.46 -7.68 -2.21
CA LYS A 117 2.81 -7.94 -2.69
C LYS A 117 3.11 -9.44 -2.64
N GLN A 118 3.99 -9.96 -3.50
CA GLN A 118 4.45 -11.34 -3.36
C GLN A 118 5.15 -11.52 -1.99
N SER A 119 4.88 -12.63 -1.29
CA SER A 119 5.36 -12.85 0.08
C SER A 119 6.88 -12.76 0.22
N ARG A 120 7.65 -13.23 -0.79
CA ARG A 120 9.12 -13.16 -0.79
C ARG A 120 9.67 -11.73 -0.66
N PHE A 121 9.01 -10.74 -1.26
CA PHE A 121 9.43 -9.34 -1.13
C PHE A 121 9.13 -8.80 0.26
N ALA A 122 7.98 -9.16 0.82
CA ALA A 122 7.62 -8.75 2.18
C ALA A 122 8.58 -9.37 3.20
N ASP A 123 8.90 -10.66 3.05
CA ASP A 123 9.86 -11.37 3.89
C ASP A 123 11.26 -10.73 3.83
N ALA A 124 11.79 -10.49 2.63
CA ALA A 124 13.08 -9.83 2.46
C ALA A 124 13.13 -8.45 3.14
N LEU A 125 12.08 -7.63 2.97
CA LEU A 125 12.02 -6.31 3.61
C LEU A 125 11.94 -6.40 5.13
N LEU A 126 11.16 -7.33 5.67
CA LEU A 126 11.04 -7.53 7.13
C LEU A 126 12.36 -8.02 7.72
N ARG A 127 13.02 -8.96 7.06
CA ARG A 127 14.29 -9.51 7.52
C ARG A 127 15.39 -8.46 7.48
N GLU A 128 15.60 -7.80 6.34
CA GLU A 128 16.74 -6.91 6.15
C GLU A 128 16.53 -5.52 6.79
N LEU A 129 15.33 -4.94 6.70
CA LEU A 129 15.07 -3.60 7.21
C LEU A 129 14.51 -3.59 8.63
N ALA A 130 13.67 -4.57 8.97
CA ALA A 130 13.11 -4.66 10.32
C ALA A 130 13.94 -5.56 11.23
N GLY A 131 14.84 -6.40 10.72
CA GLY A 131 15.54 -7.39 11.55
C GLY A 131 14.57 -8.36 12.25
N VAL A 132 13.42 -8.64 11.63
CA VAL A 132 12.37 -9.52 12.16
C VAL A 132 12.10 -10.64 11.17
N THR A 133 12.07 -11.87 11.66
CA THR A 133 11.62 -13.03 10.88
C THR A 133 10.20 -13.40 11.28
N ILE A 134 9.25 -13.18 10.37
CA ILE A 134 7.88 -13.65 10.53
C ILE A 134 7.77 -15.00 9.79
N PRO A 135 7.30 -16.07 10.43
CA PRO A 135 7.11 -17.36 9.79
C PRO A 135 6.27 -17.26 8.50
N PRO A 136 6.64 -17.97 7.42
CA PRO A 136 5.98 -17.86 6.12
C PRO A 136 4.46 -18.09 6.16
N GLU A 137 3.98 -18.97 7.03
CA GLU A 137 2.55 -19.26 7.23
C GLU A 137 1.75 -18.08 7.81
N ARG A 138 2.45 -17.02 8.24
CA ARG A 138 1.85 -15.77 8.73
C ARG A 138 1.99 -14.61 7.73
N ILE A 139 2.54 -14.86 6.54
CA ILE A 139 2.70 -13.87 5.46
C ILE A 139 1.79 -14.23 4.27
N TYR A 140 0.61 -13.60 4.25
CA TYR A 140 -0.38 -13.73 3.20
C TYR A 140 -0.13 -12.69 2.10
N GLY A 141 0.49 -13.12 1.01
CA GLY A 141 0.87 -12.26 -0.11
C GLY A 141 -0.04 -12.35 -1.32
N LEU A 142 0.46 -11.88 -2.47
CA LEU A 142 -0.20 -12.04 -3.76
C LEU A 142 -0.54 -13.52 -4.03
N GLY A 143 -1.80 -13.78 -4.40
CA GLY A 143 -2.29 -15.12 -4.68
C GLY A 143 -2.98 -15.83 -3.50
N THR A 144 -2.92 -15.29 -2.28
CA THR A 144 -3.63 -15.89 -1.12
C THR A 144 -5.12 -15.54 -1.04
N GLY A 145 -5.65 -14.86 -2.05
CA GLY A 145 -7.04 -14.40 -2.11
C GLY A 145 -7.28 -13.00 -1.53
N PRO A 146 -8.54 -12.52 -1.55
CA PRO A 146 -8.90 -11.21 -1.02
C PRO A 146 -8.61 -11.10 0.48
N LYS A 147 -8.22 -9.90 0.94
CA LYS A 147 -7.90 -9.65 2.36
C LYS A 147 -9.03 -10.07 3.30
N VAL A 148 -10.28 -9.80 2.92
CA VAL A 148 -11.49 -10.23 3.65
C VAL A 148 -11.51 -11.73 3.92
N GLU A 149 -11.22 -12.54 2.90
CA GLU A 149 -11.23 -14.00 3.03
C GLU A 149 -10.07 -14.50 3.88
N VAL A 150 -8.90 -13.85 3.78
CA VAL A 150 -7.77 -14.12 4.68
C VAL A 150 -8.14 -13.83 6.13
N LEU A 151 -8.83 -12.72 6.43
CA LEU A 151 -9.27 -12.40 7.79
C LEU A 151 -10.29 -13.44 8.31
N LYS A 152 -11.24 -13.89 7.47
CA LYS A 152 -12.19 -14.96 7.81
C LYS A 152 -11.47 -16.28 8.11
N GLN A 153 -10.43 -16.62 7.35
CA GLN A 153 -9.61 -17.80 7.61
C GLN A 153 -8.83 -17.66 8.92
N LEU A 154 -8.26 -16.48 9.18
CA LEU A 154 -7.49 -16.21 10.39
C LEU A 154 -8.36 -16.31 11.64
N GLN A 155 -9.58 -15.75 11.66
CA GLN A 155 -10.44 -15.83 12.84
C GLN A 155 -10.95 -17.24 13.15
N LYS A 156 -11.03 -18.12 12.13
CA LYS A 156 -11.50 -19.52 12.29
C LYS A 156 -10.45 -20.45 12.87
N LYS A 157 -9.20 -20.01 12.95
CA LYS A 157 -8.11 -20.81 13.50
C LYS A 157 -8.37 -21.12 14.99
N PRO A 158 -8.24 -22.38 15.44
CA PRO A 158 -8.42 -22.75 16.84
C PRO A 158 -7.53 -21.94 17.79
N GLU A 159 -6.30 -21.67 17.38
CA GLU A 159 -5.31 -20.91 18.17
C GLU A 159 -5.64 -19.42 18.30
N HIS A 160 -6.68 -18.91 17.61
CA HIS A 160 -7.14 -17.53 17.69
C HIS A 160 -8.48 -17.37 18.41
N GLN A 161 -9.10 -18.47 18.83
CA GLN A 161 -10.36 -18.41 19.56
C GLN A 161 -10.18 -17.69 20.91
N GLY A 162 -11.07 -16.73 21.19
CA GLY A 162 -11.01 -15.91 22.40
C GLY A 162 -9.97 -14.78 22.38
N LEU A 163 -9.18 -14.63 21.31
CA LEU A 163 -8.28 -13.49 21.15
C LEU A 163 -9.01 -12.26 20.62
N THR A 164 -8.54 -11.09 21.01
CA THR A 164 -8.94 -9.84 20.37
C THR A 164 -8.18 -9.67 19.05
N LEU A 165 -8.92 -9.53 17.95
CA LEU A 165 -8.35 -9.41 16.62
C LEU A 165 -8.30 -7.94 16.20
N HIS A 166 -7.16 -7.52 15.66
CA HIS A 166 -6.90 -6.16 15.21
C HIS A 166 -6.42 -6.17 13.77
N PHE A 167 -7.04 -5.34 12.92
CA PHE A 167 -6.64 -5.18 11.51
C PHE A 167 -6.24 -3.73 11.26
N VAL A 168 -4.97 -3.53 10.90
CA VAL A 168 -4.39 -2.21 10.60
C VAL A 168 -4.10 -2.13 9.11
N GLU A 169 -4.64 -1.10 8.46
CA GLU A 169 -4.61 -0.92 7.01
C GLU A 169 -4.48 0.57 6.67
N ASP A 170 -3.85 0.92 5.55
CA ASP A 170 -3.73 2.32 5.12
C ASP A 170 -4.72 2.73 4.02
N ARG A 171 -5.43 1.77 3.43
CA ARG A 171 -6.50 1.96 2.45
C ARG A 171 -7.90 1.87 3.07
N LEU A 172 -8.62 3.00 3.08
CA LEU A 172 -10.01 3.07 3.58
C LEU A 172 -10.96 2.11 2.85
N ALA A 173 -10.82 1.97 1.52
CA ALA A 173 -11.67 1.06 0.73
C ALA A 173 -11.59 -0.39 1.22
N THR A 174 -10.41 -0.84 1.64
CA THR A 174 -10.23 -2.19 2.21
C THR A 174 -10.97 -2.34 3.53
N LEU A 175 -10.87 -1.35 4.44
CA LEU A 175 -11.61 -1.37 5.71
C LEU A 175 -13.13 -1.36 5.49
N LYS A 176 -13.62 -0.57 4.53
CA LYS A 176 -15.04 -0.58 4.15
C LYS A 176 -15.50 -1.94 3.64
N ASN A 177 -14.67 -2.66 2.89
CA ASN A 177 -15.00 -4.02 2.44
C ASN A 177 -15.04 -5.01 3.62
N VAL A 178 -14.18 -4.85 4.63
CA VAL A 178 -14.25 -5.64 5.87
C VAL A 178 -15.53 -5.35 6.64
N ILE A 179 -15.98 -4.08 6.70
CA ILE A 179 -17.23 -3.69 7.38
C ILE A 179 -18.48 -4.29 6.71
N LYS A 180 -18.46 -4.49 5.39
CA LYS A 180 -19.57 -5.10 4.66
C LYS A 180 -19.81 -6.57 5.01
N GLU A 181 -18.90 -7.19 5.74
CA GLU A 181 -18.89 -8.62 6.06
C GLU A 181 -19.24 -8.81 7.53
N PRO A 182 -20.49 -9.18 7.88
CA PRO A 182 -20.92 -9.31 9.28
C PRO A 182 -20.10 -10.35 10.06
N GLU A 183 -19.56 -11.35 9.36
CA GLU A 183 -18.68 -12.36 9.97
C GLU A 183 -17.39 -11.76 10.57
N LEU A 184 -16.98 -10.56 10.11
CA LEU A 184 -15.77 -9.86 10.55
C LEU A 184 -16.06 -8.77 11.59
N ASP A 185 -17.27 -8.74 12.17
CA ASP A 185 -17.68 -7.67 13.09
C ASP A 185 -16.88 -7.59 14.39
N GLN A 186 -16.20 -8.68 14.76
CA GLN A 186 -15.37 -8.75 15.96
C GLN A 186 -13.96 -8.18 15.76
N TRP A 187 -13.59 -7.82 14.53
CA TRP A 187 -12.29 -7.22 14.26
C TRP A 187 -12.28 -5.73 14.62
N ASN A 188 -11.28 -5.32 15.40
CA ASN A 188 -10.98 -3.92 15.63
C ASN A 188 -10.24 -3.36 14.41
N LEU A 189 -10.82 -2.36 13.76
CA LEU A 189 -10.31 -1.82 12.50
C LEU A 189 -9.57 -0.51 12.71
N TYR A 190 -8.39 -0.38 12.13
CA TYR A 190 -7.56 0.82 12.23
C TYR A 190 -7.14 1.31 10.85
N LEU A 191 -7.37 2.59 10.58
CA LEU A 191 -6.77 3.28 9.44
C LEU A 191 -5.45 3.91 9.87
N GLY A 192 -4.32 3.43 9.35
CA GLY A 192 -3.02 4.06 9.56
C GLY A 192 -2.93 5.39 8.79
N ASN A 193 -2.86 6.51 9.49
CA ASN A 193 -2.90 7.85 8.88
C ASN A 193 -1.60 8.27 8.15
N TRP A 194 -0.57 7.43 8.19
CA TRP A 194 0.77 7.69 7.65
C TRP A 194 1.03 6.99 6.29
N GLY A 195 0.09 6.17 5.82
CA GLY A 195 0.19 5.44 4.57
C GLY A 195 -0.49 6.13 3.40
N TYR A 196 -0.97 5.35 2.44
CA TYR A 196 -1.52 5.84 1.17
C TYR A 196 -2.98 6.28 1.25
N ASN A 197 -3.27 7.29 2.08
CA ASN A 197 -4.59 7.92 2.19
C ASN A 197 -4.53 9.45 2.11
N THR A 198 -5.60 10.03 1.59
CA THR A 198 -5.85 11.47 1.48
C THR A 198 -6.44 12.03 2.78
N GLN A 199 -6.43 13.35 2.93
CA GLN A 199 -7.07 14.02 4.07
C GLN A 199 -8.58 13.71 4.12
N LYS A 200 -9.25 13.74 2.97
CA LYS A 200 -10.67 13.39 2.83
C LYS A 200 -10.97 11.97 3.31
N GLU A 201 -10.14 11.00 2.96
CA GLU A 201 -10.30 9.62 3.42
C GLU A 201 -10.08 9.49 4.93
N ARG A 202 -9.16 10.26 5.53
CA ARG A 202 -8.99 10.26 6.99
C ARG A 202 -10.20 10.83 7.71
N GLU A 203 -10.76 11.92 7.20
CA GLU A 203 -11.97 12.54 7.74
C GLU A 203 -13.18 11.60 7.61
N GLU A 204 -13.33 10.95 6.45
CA GLU A 204 -14.36 9.95 6.24
C GLU A 204 -14.19 8.75 7.18
N ALA A 205 -12.97 8.25 7.36
CA ALA A 205 -12.68 7.16 8.29
C ALA A 205 -13.02 7.52 9.74
N ALA A 206 -12.71 8.75 10.16
CA ALA A 206 -13.05 9.24 11.50
C ALA A 206 -14.56 9.36 11.74
N ALA A 207 -15.35 9.55 10.67
CA ALA A 207 -16.81 9.59 10.74
C ALA A 207 -17.46 8.19 10.79
N ILE A 208 -16.70 7.12 10.52
CA ILE A 208 -17.19 5.73 10.57
C ILE A 208 -16.92 5.15 11.97
N PRO A 209 -17.94 4.88 12.80
CA PRO A 209 -17.75 4.44 14.19
C PRO A 209 -16.92 3.16 14.36
N ARG A 210 -16.90 2.31 13.32
CA ARG A 210 -16.16 1.04 13.25
C ARG A 210 -14.66 1.18 12.99
N ILE A 211 -14.19 2.36 12.57
CA ILE A 211 -12.79 2.58 12.17
C ILE A 211 -12.14 3.54 13.15
N HIS A 212 -10.98 3.15 13.67
CA HIS A 212 -10.13 4.02 14.47
C HIS A 212 -8.99 4.57 13.61
N VAL A 213 -8.91 5.89 13.44
CA VAL A 213 -7.74 6.51 12.82
C VAL A 213 -6.57 6.39 13.78
N LEU A 214 -5.49 5.76 13.32
CA LEU A 214 -4.31 5.46 14.10
C LEU A 214 -3.13 6.31 13.60
N GLU A 215 -2.40 6.91 14.54
CA GLU A 215 -1.14 7.60 14.27
C GLU A 215 0.04 6.63 14.36
N LEU A 216 1.11 6.89 13.61
CA LEU A 216 2.29 6.02 13.57
C LEU A 216 2.96 5.85 14.94
N SER A 217 2.99 6.93 15.72
CA SER A 217 3.50 6.95 17.10
C SER A 217 2.68 6.02 18.01
N ASN A 218 1.35 6.06 17.88
CA ASN A 218 0.43 5.25 18.64
C ASN A 218 0.46 3.78 18.21
N PHE A 219 0.57 3.50 16.91
CA PHE A 219 0.80 2.15 16.40
C PHE A 219 2.05 1.54 17.02
N SER A 220 3.17 2.27 16.99
CA SER A 220 4.45 1.79 17.51
C SER A 220 4.44 1.55 19.01
N LYS A 221 3.60 2.27 19.76
CA LYS A 221 3.40 2.08 21.20
C LYS A 221 2.42 0.95 21.53
N LYS A 222 1.36 0.79 20.76
CA LYS A 222 0.31 -0.22 20.99
C LYS A 222 0.73 -1.62 20.62
N LEU A 223 1.66 -1.76 19.68
CA LEU A 223 2.14 -3.07 19.23
C LEU A 223 3.16 -3.68 20.21
N LYS A 224 3.95 -2.83 20.89
CA LYS A 224 4.86 -3.22 21.98
C LYS A 224 4.04 -3.62 23.21
#